data_AF-A0A2K8P5W1-F1
#
_entry.id   AF-A0A2K8P5W1-F1
#
_cell.length_a   1.000
_cell.length_b   1.000
_cell.length_c   1.000
_cell.angle_alpha   90.00
_cell.angle_beta   90.00
_cell.angle_gamma   90.00
#
_symmetry.space_group_name_H-M   'P 1'
#
loop_
_entity.id
_entity.type
_entity.pdbx_description
1 polymer ?
#
loop_
_entity_poly.entity_id
_entity_poly.type
_entity_poly.pdbx_seq_one_letter_code
_entity_poly.pdbx_strand_id
1 'polypeptide(L)'
;MVEADITDRIQAEAAVEQTVERFGRLDTPVNNPGLMLLGPVVGADAEEWERMIAVNVQGLLYTTRVALPHLLKAAEDGPRRVADISCVTGRVAMNGLGV
;
A
#
# COMPACT_ATOMS: atom_id res chain seq x y z
N MET A 1 12.01 13.02 2.08
CA MET A 1 10.64 12.50 2.21
C MET A 1 9.96 12.74 0.88
N VAL A 2 9.20 11.76 0.38
CA VAL A 2 8.35 11.91 -0.81
C VAL A 2 6.92 11.94 -0.29
N GLU A 3 6.22 13.05 -0.48
CA GLU A 3 4.83 13.22 -0.09
C GLU A 3 3.94 12.80 -1.27
N ALA A 4 2.93 11.97 -1.01
CA ALA A 4 2.00 11.50 -2.03
C ALA A 4 0.67 11.09 -1.39
N ASP A 5 -0.42 11.48 -2.03
CA ASP A 5 -1.72 10.86 -1.78
C ASP A 5 -1.79 9.55 -2.57
N ILE A 6 -1.84 8.43 -1.86
CA ILE A 6 -1.86 7.11 -2.47
C ILE A 6 -3.19 6.76 -3.15
N THR A 7 -4.26 7.52 -2.86
CA THR A 7 -5.55 7.35 -3.56
C THR A 7 -5.49 7.92 -4.98
N ASP A 8 -4.55 8.83 -5.24
CA ASP A 8 -4.19 9.27 -6.57
C ASP A 8 -3.14 8.31 -7.16
N ARG A 9 -3.55 7.59 -8.20
CA ARG A 9 -2.69 6.61 -8.88
C ARG A 9 -1.37 7.23 -9.37
N ILE A 10 -1.40 8.43 -9.94
CA ILE A 10 -0.21 9.07 -10.52
C ILE A 10 0.76 9.44 -9.40
N GLN A 11 0.26 9.99 -8.30
CA GLN A 11 1.10 10.32 -7.14
C GLN A 11 1.69 9.07 -6.49
N ALA A 12 0.89 8.01 -6.33
CA ALA A 12 1.34 6.74 -5.76
C ALA A 12 2.46 6.08 -6.60
N GLU A 13 2.28 6.02 -7.92
CA GLU A 13 3.26 5.49 -8.86
C GLU A 13 4.55 6.35 -8.84
N ALA A 14 4.41 7.67 -8.90
CA ALA A 14 5.54 8.60 -8.88
C ALA A 14 6.34 8.54 -7.57
N ALA A 15 5.69 8.26 -6.44
CA ALA A 15 6.36 8.16 -5.15
C ALA A 15 7.34 6.98 -5.09
N VAL A 16 6.96 5.84 -5.69
CA VAL A 16 7.84 4.67 -5.80
C VAL A 16 9.03 4.98 -6.69
N GLU A 17 8.80 5.56 -7.87
CA GLU A 17 9.86 5.90 -8.83
C GLU A 17 10.86 6.90 -8.24
N GLN A 18 10.38 7.98 -7.61
CA GLN A 18 11.25 8.97 -6.94
C GLN A 18 12.08 8.34 -5.81
N THR A 19 11.52 7.36 -5.10
CA THR A 19 12.24 6.64 -4.04
C THR A 19 13.37 5.81 -4.65
N VAL A 20 13.09 5.06 -5.71
CA VAL A 20 14.09 4.27 -6.42
C VAL A 20 15.17 5.16 -7.03
N GLU A 21 14.79 6.27 -7.66
CA GLU A 21 15.74 7.23 -8.25
C GLU A 21 16.68 7.80 -7.17
N ARG A 22 16.13 8.18 -6.02
CA ARG A 22 16.89 8.80 -4.92
C ARG A 22 17.85 7.83 -4.23
N PHE A 23 17.45 6.58 -4.03
CA PHE A 23 18.21 5.61 -3.25
C PHE A 23 18.88 4.52 -4.10
N GLY A 24 18.62 4.49 -5.40
CA GLY A 24 19.15 3.54 -6.38
C GLY A 24 18.51 2.15 -6.33
N ARG A 25 17.68 1.86 -5.33
CA ARG A 25 17.09 0.53 -5.07
C ARG A 25 15.85 0.61 -4.18
N LEU A 26 15.00 -0.40 -4.28
CA LEU A 26 13.90 -0.65 -3.36
C LEU A 26 13.89 -2.13 -2.95
N ASP A 27 14.14 -2.41 -1.66
CA ASP A 27 14.26 -3.77 -1.13
C ASP A 27 13.00 -4.24 -0.38
N THR A 28 12.26 -3.33 0.27
CA THR A 28 11.09 -3.69 1.08
C THR A 28 10.11 -2.52 1.16
N PRO A 29 8.98 -2.55 0.44
CA PRO A 29 7.87 -1.66 0.72
C PRO A 29 7.14 -2.11 1.99
N VAL A 30 6.82 -1.13 2.82
CA VAL A 30 5.92 -1.28 3.94
C VAL A 30 4.63 -0.56 3.58
N ASN A 31 3.66 -1.34 3.09
CA ASN A 31 2.34 -0.84 2.73
C ASN A 31 1.50 -0.70 4.01
N ASN A 32 1.63 0.46 4.67
CA ASN A 32 0.96 0.76 5.94
C ASN A 32 -0.19 1.80 5.90
N PRO A 33 -0.85 2.12 4.78
CA PRO A 33 -2.02 2.99 4.89
C PRO A 33 -3.18 2.18 5.46
N GLY A 34 -3.70 2.67 6.59
CA GLY A 34 -4.84 2.08 7.29
C GLY A 34 -5.82 3.19 7.62
N LEU A 35 -6.76 3.46 6.72
CA LEU A 35 -7.98 4.16 7.08
C LEU A 35 -8.92 3.13 7.70
N MET A 36 -9.10 3.19 9.01
CA MET A 36 -10.02 2.31 9.72
C MET A 36 -11.22 3.14 10.17
N LEU A 37 -12.38 2.88 9.58
CA LEU A 37 -13.62 3.50 10.00
C LEU A 37 -14.27 2.56 11.02
N LEU A 38 -14.63 3.12 12.18
CA LEU A 38 -15.12 2.38 13.33
C LEU A 38 -16.63 2.59 13.46
N GLY A 39 -17.39 1.50 13.45
CA GLY A 39 -18.85 1.56 13.50
C GLY A 39 -19.55 0.29 13.00
N PRO A 40 -20.88 0.22 13.16
CA PRO A 40 -21.68 -0.90 12.67
C PRO A 40 -21.77 -0.91 11.15
N VAL A 41 -21.65 -2.09 10.54
CA VAL A 41 -21.91 -2.29 9.10
C VAL A 41 -23.33 -1.87 8.71
N VAL A 42 -24.30 -2.10 9.61
CA VAL A 42 -25.71 -1.77 9.37
C VAL A 42 -25.90 -0.26 9.49
N GLY A 43 -26.21 0.38 8.36
CA GLY A 43 -26.39 1.83 8.27
C GLY A 43 -25.12 2.63 8.02
N ALA A 44 -23.99 1.95 7.74
CA ALA A 44 -22.76 2.60 7.32
C ALA A 44 -22.92 3.32 5.97
N ASP A 45 -22.25 4.45 5.80
CA ASP A 45 -22.31 5.27 4.60
C ASP A 45 -21.45 4.66 3.49
N ALA A 46 -22.02 4.32 2.33
CA ALA A 46 -21.27 3.72 1.23
C ALA A 46 -20.05 4.58 0.78
N GLU A 47 -20.09 5.90 0.91
CA GLU A 47 -18.95 6.77 0.58
C GLU A 47 -17.74 6.53 1.51
N GLU A 48 -18.00 6.15 2.76
CA GLU A 48 -16.98 5.78 3.74
C GLU A 48 -16.27 4.49 3.34
N TRP A 49 -17.02 3.51 2.80
CA TRP A 49 -16.46 2.26 2.28
C TRP A 49 -15.61 2.50 1.03
N GLU A 50 -16.09 3.34 0.11
CA GLU A 50 -15.35 3.70 -1.08
C GLU A 50 -14.01 4.36 -0.73
N ARG A 51 -14.01 5.26 0.26
CA ARG A 51 -12.77 5.87 0.78
C ARG A 51 -11.83 4.85 1.40
N MET A 52 -12.34 3.91 2.19
CA MET A 52 -11.51 2.84 2.72
C MET A 52 -10.91 1.97 1.63
N ILE A 53 -11.69 1.59 0.62
CA ILE A 53 -11.20 0.78 -0.50
C ILE A 53 -10.14 1.56 -1.27
N ALA A 54 -10.35 2.86 -1.51
CA ALA A 54 -9.38 3.71 -2.18
C ALA A 54 -8.04 3.74 -1.44
N VAL A 55 -8.05 3.95 -0.13
CA VAL A 55 -6.83 4.04 0.70
C VAL A 55 -6.19 2.67 0.93
N ASN A 56 -6.96 1.71 1.43
CA ASN A 56 -6.44 0.44 1.96
C ASN A 56 -6.23 -0.64 0.90
N VAL A 57 -6.84 -0.49 -0.28
CA VAL A 57 -6.77 -1.49 -1.36
C VAL A 57 -6.15 -0.87 -2.61
N GLN A 58 -6.80 0.15 -3.19
CA GLN A 58 -6.36 0.71 -4.47
C GLN A 58 -4.97 1.34 -4.36
N GLY A 59 -4.73 2.16 -3.33
CA GLY A 59 -3.42 2.76 -3.11
C GLY A 59 -2.29 1.74 -2.98
N LEU A 60 -2.53 0.62 -2.28
CA LEU A 60 -1.57 -0.48 -2.19
C LEU A 60 -1.31 -1.15 -3.54
N LEU A 61 -2.36 -1.34 -4.35
CA LEU A 61 -2.21 -1.95 -5.67
C LEU A 61 -1.38 -1.06 -6.59
N TYR A 62 -1.58 0.26 -6.54
CA TYR A 62 -0.81 1.22 -7.34
C TYR A 62 0.67 1.19 -6.98
N THR A 63 1.00 1.29 -5.69
CA THR A 63 2.41 1.26 -5.25
C THR A 63 3.05 -0.10 -5.51
N THR A 64 2.32 -1.20 -5.24
CA THR A 64 2.83 -2.57 -5.42
C THR A 64 3.15 -2.86 -6.89
N ARG A 65 2.29 -2.42 -7.81
CA ARG A 65 2.48 -2.63 -9.25
C ARG A 65 3.82 -2.05 -9.73
N VAL A 66 4.16 -0.85 -9.27
CA VAL A 66 5.41 -0.16 -9.65
C VAL A 66 6.59 -0.70 -8.86
N ALA A 67 6.41 -1.05 -7.59
CA ALA A 67 7.49 -1.59 -6.76
C ALA A 67 7.96 -2.98 -7.23
N LEU A 68 7.07 -3.81 -7.78
CA LEU A 68 7.33 -5.23 -8.04
C LEU A 68 8.56 -5.48 -8.93
N PRO A 69 8.77 -4.81 -10.09
CA PRO A 69 9.98 -4.99 -10.88
C PRO A 69 11.27 -4.65 -10.11
N HIS A 70 11.25 -3.60 -9.27
CA HIS A 70 12.40 -3.22 -8.47
C HIS A 70 12.71 -4.24 -7.38
N LEU A 71 11.68 -4.80 -6.76
CA LEU A 71 11.83 -5.84 -5.74
C LEU A 71 12.37 -7.15 -6.31
N LEU A 72 11.88 -7.55 -7.49
CA LEU A 72 12.40 -8.73 -8.18
C LEU A 72 13.89 -8.56 -8.53
N LYS A 73 14.26 -7.39 -9.06
CA LYS A 73 15.66 -7.05 -9.32
C LYS A 73 16.49 -7.03 -8.04
N ALA A 74 15.98 -6.44 -6.97
CA ALA A 74 16.66 -6.39 -5.68
C ALA A 74 16.89 -7.79 -5.09
N ALA A 75 15.93 -8.71 -5.29
CA ALA A 75 16.03 -10.10 -4.90
C ALA A 75 17.06 -10.87 -5.72
N GLU A 76 17.11 -10.70 -7.05
CA GLU A 76 18.11 -11.36 -7.91
C GLU A 76 19.55 -11.10 -7.44
N ASP A 77 19.83 -9.83 -7.14
CA ASP A 77 21.14 -9.35 -6.71
C ASP A 77 21.34 -9.46 -5.17
N GLY A 78 20.30 -9.85 -4.43
CA GLY A 78 20.26 -9.83 -2.97
C GLY A 78 20.71 -11.14 -2.33
N PRO A 79 21.37 -11.11 -1.15
CA PRO A 79 21.85 -12.32 -0.47
C PRO A 79 20.72 -13.26 -0.02
N ARG A 80 19.51 -12.71 0.21
CA ARG A 80 18.32 -13.48 0.58
C ARG A 80 17.59 -14.08 -0.62
N ARG A 81 17.75 -13.52 -1.83
CA ARG A 81 16.96 -13.89 -3.03
C ARG A 81 15.45 -13.93 -2.81
N VAL A 82 14.94 -13.00 -2.01
CA VAL A 82 13.51 -12.89 -1.65
C VAL A 82 13.07 -11.45 -1.80
N ALA A 83 11.91 -11.26 -2.42
CA ALA A 83 11.18 -9.99 -2.45
C ALA A 83 10.10 -10.02 -1.36
N ASP A 84 10.12 -9.07 -0.43
CA ASP A 84 9.15 -8.95 0.66
C ASP A 84 8.23 -7.75 0.42
N ILE A 85 6.92 -7.95 0.57
CA ILE A 85 5.92 -6.87 0.64
C ILE A 85 5.16 -7.08 1.95
N SER A 86 5.14 -6.07 2.81
CA SER A 86 4.50 -6.17 4.13
C SER A 86 3.31 -5.23 4.27
N CYS A 87 2.29 -5.69 5.00
CA CYS A 87 1.11 -4.93 5.41
C CYS A 87 0.72 -5.38 6.83
N VAL A 88 0.36 -4.44 7.71
CA VAL A 88 0.12 -4.69 9.14
C VAL A 88 -1.33 -5.17 9.42
N THR A 89 -2.30 -4.79 8.58
CA THR A 89 -3.73 -4.78 8.97
C THR A 89 -4.66 -5.78 8.25
N GLY A 90 -4.16 -6.69 7.41
CA GLY A 90 -5.00 -7.56 6.57
C GLY A 90 -5.43 -8.93 7.14
N ARG A 91 -5.15 -9.25 8.41
CA ARG A 91 -5.21 -10.67 8.89
C ARG A 91 -6.53 -11.14 9.51
N VAL A 92 -7.37 -10.25 10.04
CA VAL A 92 -8.57 -10.65 10.79
C VAL A 92 -9.68 -9.62 10.58
N ALA A 93 -10.86 -10.07 10.13
CA ALA A 93 -12.09 -9.27 10.18
C ALA A 93 -12.65 -9.33 11.61
N MET A 94 -12.83 -8.18 12.25
CA MET A 94 -13.35 -8.08 13.62
C MET A 94 -14.67 -7.31 13.63
N ASN A 95 -15.60 -7.76 14.49
CA ASN A 95 -16.85 -7.05 14.72
C ASN A 95 -16.56 -5.67 15.36
N GLY A 96 -17.07 -4.59 14.76
CA GLY A 96 -16.76 -3.20 15.16
C GLY A 96 -15.67 -2.49 14.33
N LEU A 97 -15.01 -3.20 13.40
CA LEU A 97 -14.03 -2.65 12.45
C LEU A 97 -14.55 -2.70 10.99
N GLY A 98 -15.85 -2.55 10.81
CA GLY A 98 -16.55 -2.89 9.56
C GLY A 98 -17.31 -1.74 8.91
N VAL A 99 -16.96 -0.50 9.20
CA VAL A 99 -17.33 0.62 8.31
C VAL A 99 -16.30 0.67 7.23
#